data_AF-A0A2S1KQB7-F1
#
_entry.id   AF-A0A2S1KQB7-F1
#
_cell.length_a   1.000
_cell.length_b   1.000
_cell.length_c   1.000
_cell.angle_alpha   90.00
_cell.angle_beta   90.00
_cell.angle_gamma   90.00
#
_symmetry.space_group_name_H-M   'P 1'
#
loop_
_entity.id
_entity.type
_entity.pdbx_description
1 polymer ?
#
loop_
_entity_poly.entity_id
_entity_poly.type
_entity_poly.pdbx_seq_one_letter_code
_entity_poly.pdbx_strand_id
1 'polypeptide(L)'
;MNELVVNPANVTPAIVEVPGVDELEQYVDGMLATYKKTPVSAATLAQAKQARTDLNKAYKGLGETRRNIADKVAGNWPDTEKRLKEIEKKIQSVSDGTLKPQINEVVEAEKQDRKTLILIEIEKIATEYNLPAEKIQFDDKWLNKTAKWAETEQAVRSQFEKVKNEVQVRELQTSAVEAYAAELQMDPAGVAGYVGQLDYKDLDEVKASMKKDVRLAKARFAAERARAQADFDAKAKRAEQATKIGNKLVDQETGEIIEEPEALKRTYIIQLSDITDQQFAYVEQFIHNKFDKGFEVSGVTYKSAVQR
;
A
#
# COMPACT_ATOMS: atom_id res chain seq x y z
N MET A 1 -81.65 -24.78 66.11
CA MET A 1 -80.79 -24.06 65.14
C MET A 1 -80.39 -25.08 64.10
N ASN A 2 -80.80 -24.91 62.84
CA ASN A 2 -80.35 -25.78 61.75
C ASN A 2 -79.01 -25.24 61.25
N GLU A 3 -77.95 -26.03 61.37
CA GLU A 3 -76.68 -25.74 60.72
C GLU A 3 -76.79 -26.09 59.22
N LEU A 4 -76.54 -25.10 58.36
CA LEU A 4 -76.40 -25.31 56.92
C LEU A 4 -74.97 -25.81 56.65
N VAL A 5 -74.85 -27.10 56.32
CA VAL A 5 -73.59 -27.67 55.83
C VAL A 5 -73.47 -27.36 54.34
N VAL A 6 -72.50 -26.50 53.97
CA VAL A 6 -72.15 -26.23 52.58
C VAL A 6 -71.23 -27.36 52.11
N ASN A 7 -71.68 -28.15 51.12
CA ASN A 7 -70.81 -29.14 50.49
C ASN A 7 -69.71 -28.41 49.67
N PRO A 8 -68.45 -28.88 49.71
CA PRO A 8 -67.37 -28.25 48.95
C PRO A 8 -67.64 -28.33 47.45
N ALA A 9 -67.50 -27.20 46.76
CA ALA A 9 -67.65 -27.13 45.31
C ALA A 9 -66.59 -27.99 44.63
N ASN A 10 -67.02 -28.92 43.78
CA ASN A 10 -66.12 -29.74 42.97
C ASN A 10 -65.74 -28.93 41.72
N VAL A 11 -64.64 -28.18 41.80
CA VAL A 11 -64.15 -27.33 40.71
C VAL A 11 -63.18 -28.14 39.86
N THR A 12 -63.55 -28.44 38.63
CA THR A 12 -62.63 -29.01 37.63
C THR A 12 -61.78 -27.89 37.00
N PRO A 13 -60.47 -28.07 36.82
CA PRO A 13 -59.60 -27.06 36.20
C PRO A 13 -60.08 -26.69 34.79
N ALA A 14 -59.91 -25.42 34.38
CA ALA A 14 -60.16 -25.02 33.00
C ALA A 14 -59.16 -25.72 32.05
N ILE A 15 -59.66 -26.25 30.93
CA ILE A 15 -58.87 -26.87 29.87
C ILE A 15 -58.48 -25.78 28.87
N VAL A 16 -57.17 -25.62 28.63
CA VAL A 16 -56.64 -24.75 27.57
C VAL A 16 -56.35 -25.58 26.33
N GLU A 17 -57.07 -25.32 25.24
CA GLU A 17 -56.80 -25.90 23.93
C GLU A 17 -56.17 -24.85 22.99
N VAL A 18 -55.06 -25.22 22.33
CA VAL A 18 -54.40 -24.38 21.31
C VAL A 18 -54.44 -25.14 19.99
N PRO A 19 -55.38 -24.82 19.08
CA PRO A 19 -55.48 -25.48 17.78
C PRO A 19 -54.20 -25.27 16.94
N GLY A 20 -53.81 -26.26 16.14
CA GLY A 20 -52.70 -26.11 15.18
C GLY A 20 -51.30 -26.44 15.71
N VAL A 21 -51.16 -26.74 17.01
CA VAL A 21 -49.85 -26.95 17.65
C VAL A 21 -49.22 -28.27 17.24
N ASP A 22 -50.03 -29.32 17.10
CA ASP A 22 -49.58 -30.66 16.70
C ASP A 22 -49.05 -30.64 15.26
N GLU A 23 -49.77 -29.98 14.36
CA GLU A 23 -49.37 -29.85 12.96
C GLU A 23 -48.08 -29.02 12.82
N LEU A 24 -47.94 -27.95 13.61
CA LEU A 24 -46.73 -27.13 13.62
C LEU A 24 -45.52 -27.91 14.14
N GLU A 25 -45.69 -28.68 15.20
CA GLU A 25 -44.63 -29.53 15.74
C GLU A 25 -44.16 -30.56 14.70
N GLN A 26 -45.08 -31.25 14.05
CA GLN A 26 -44.77 -32.19 12.97
C GLN A 26 -44.08 -31.52 11.77
N TYR A 27 -44.54 -30.32 11.40
CA TYR A 27 -43.92 -29.55 10.32
C TYR A 27 -42.46 -29.20 10.63
N VAL A 28 -42.19 -28.71 11.84
CA VAL A 28 -40.83 -28.34 12.28
C VAL A 28 -39.91 -29.56 12.34
N ASP A 29 -40.40 -30.69 12.86
CA ASP A 29 -39.65 -31.94 12.93
C ASP A 29 -39.34 -32.50 11.52
N GLY A 30 -40.32 -32.45 10.60
CA GLY A 30 -40.14 -32.84 9.21
C GLY A 30 -39.13 -31.95 8.47
N MET A 31 -39.14 -30.64 8.75
CA MET A 31 -38.19 -29.70 8.17
C MET A 31 -36.76 -29.94 8.69
N LEU A 32 -36.60 -30.21 9.98
CA LEU A 32 -35.30 -30.57 10.57
C LEU A 32 -34.74 -31.85 9.93
N ALA A 33 -35.58 -32.86 9.72
CA ALA A 33 -35.17 -34.11 9.07
C ALA A 33 -34.73 -33.87 7.61
N THR A 34 -35.47 -33.03 6.89
CA THR A 34 -35.16 -32.67 5.49
C THR A 34 -33.81 -31.95 5.38
N TYR A 35 -33.60 -30.85 6.10
CA TYR A 35 -32.38 -30.04 5.99
C TYR A 35 -31.14 -30.69 6.65
N LYS A 36 -31.32 -31.72 7.50
CA LYS A 36 -30.22 -32.59 7.93
C LYS A 36 -29.76 -33.55 6.82
N LYS A 37 -30.69 -34.09 6.04
CA LYS A 37 -30.39 -35.06 4.96
C LYS A 37 -29.98 -34.39 3.65
N THR A 38 -30.51 -33.20 3.41
CA THR A 38 -30.29 -32.44 2.17
C THR A 38 -29.87 -31.03 2.53
N PRO A 39 -28.56 -30.79 2.67
CA PRO A 39 -28.04 -29.46 2.97
C PRO A 39 -28.45 -28.43 1.91
N VAL A 40 -28.55 -27.16 2.31
CA VAL A 40 -28.81 -26.05 1.38
C VAL A 40 -27.72 -26.00 0.30
N SER A 41 -28.14 -25.83 -0.94
CA SER A 41 -27.27 -25.64 -2.11
C SER A 41 -27.66 -24.36 -2.84
N ALA A 42 -26.87 -23.95 -3.84
CA ALA A 42 -27.17 -22.78 -4.67
C ALA A 42 -28.58 -22.84 -5.29
N ALA A 43 -29.02 -24.03 -5.75
CA ALA A 43 -30.34 -24.22 -6.34
C ALA A 43 -31.50 -24.09 -5.34
N THR A 44 -31.28 -24.45 -4.06
CA THR A 44 -32.32 -24.47 -3.02
C THR A 44 -32.25 -23.26 -2.07
N LEU A 45 -31.26 -22.37 -2.24
CA LEU A 45 -31.02 -21.22 -1.37
C LEU A 45 -32.24 -20.32 -1.17
N ALA A 46 -33.00 -20.05 -2.24
CA ALA A 46 -34.20 -19.23 -2.17
C ALA A 46 -35.29 -19.87 -1.30
N GLN A 47 -35.51 -21.17 -1.47
CA GLN A 47 -36.47 -21.94 -0.67
C GLN A 47 -36.04 -22.01 0.80
N ALA A 48 -34.76 -22.22 1.07
CA ALA A 48 -34.21 -22.25 2.43
C ALA A 48 -34.38 -20.89 3.15
N LYS A 49 -34.16 -19.77 2.45
CA LYS A 49 -34.40 -18.41 2.99
C LYS A 49 -35.87 -18.16 3.32
N GLN A 50 -36.77 -18.63 2.45
CA GLN A 50 -38.21 -18.54 2.68
C GLN A 50 -38.62 -19.40 3.89
N ALA A 51 -38.19 -20.65 3.94
CA ALA A 51 -38.45 -21.55 5.06
C ALA A 51 -37.97 -20.97 6.41
N ARG A 52 -36.77 -20.38 6.45
CA ARG A 52 -36.27 -19.68 7.65
C ARG A 52 -37.14 -18.49 8.05
N THR A 53 -37.64 -17.74 7.07
CA THR A 53 -38.53 -16.59 7.31
C THR A 53 -39.85 -17.04 7.93
N ASP A 54 -40.44 -18.11 7.40
CA ASP A 54 -41.71 -18.64 7.88
C ASP A 54 -41.57 -19.27 9.28
N LEU A 55 -40.46 -19.98 9.55
CA LEU A 55 -40.12 -20.43 10.91
C LEU A 55 -40.03 -19.26 11.91
N ASN A 56 -39.37 -18.16 11.54
CA ASN A 56 -39.24 -17.01 12.42
C ASN A 56 -40.59 -16.34 12.71
N LYS A 57 -41.52 -16.33 11.74
CA LYS A 57 -42.89 -15.86 11.96
C LYS A 57 -43.64 -16.79 12.91
N ALA A 58 -43.56 -18.11 12.68
CA ALA A 58 -44.18 -19.11 13.54
C ALA A 58 -43.66 -19.03 14.98
N TYR A 59 -42.34 -18.91 15.17
CA TYR A 59 -41.70 -18.71 16.48
C TYR A 59 -42.29 -17.49 17.22
N LYS A 60 -42.37 -16.34 16.55
CA LYS A 60 -42.91 -15.11 17.15
C LYS A 60 -44.39 -15.25 17.50
N GLY A 61 -45.19 -15.77 16.57
CA GLY A 61 -46.62 -15.99 16.78
C GLY A 61 -46.89 -16.96 17.93
N LEU A 62 -46.13 -18.04 18.01
CA LEU A 62 -46.25 -19.02 19.09
C LEU A 62 -45.88 -18.42 20.45
N GLY A 63 -44.81 -17.61 20.51
CA GLY A 63 -44.41 -16.89 21.71
C GLY A 63 -45.40 -15.80 22.14
N GLU A 64 -46.11 -15.16 21.20
CA GLU A 64 -47.22 -14.23 21.50
C GLU A 64 -48.43 -14.97 22.05
N THR A 65 -48.86 -16.05 21.41
CA THR A 65 -49.94 -16.92 21.90
C THR A 65 -49.62 -17.44 23.30
N ARG A 66 -48.38 -17.88 23.55
CA ARG A 66 -47.93 -18.34 24.87
C ARG A 66 -48.12 -17.27 25.94
N ARG A 67 -47.70 -16.03 25.67
CA ARG A 67 -47.84 -14.91 26.61
C ARG A 67 -49.31 -14.53 26.85
N ASN A 68 -50.09 -14.45 25.77
CA ASN A 68 -51.50 -14.06 25.83
C ASN A 68 -52.38 -15.03 26.64
N ILE A 69 -52.04 -16.32 26.67
CA ILE A 69 -52.78 -17.33 27.44
C ILE A 69 -52.28 -17.36 28.89
N ALA A 70 -50.98 -17.16 29.14
CA ALA A 70 -50.42 -17.08 30.50
C ALA A 70 -51.16 -16.04 31.37
N ASP A 71 -51.56 -14.92 30.77
CA ASP A 71 -52.24 -13.82 31.45
C ASP A 71 -53.71 -14.12 31.80
N LYS A 72 -54.30 -15.20 31.27
CA LYS A 72 -55.76 -15.41 31.26
C LYS A 72 -56.27 -16.64 32.00
N VAL A 73 -55.42 -17.50 32.58
CA VAL A 73 -55.85 -18.86 32.96
C VAL A 73 -55.45 -19.32 34.37
N ALA A 74 -56.43 -19.93 35.07
CA ALA A 74 -56.23 -20.94 36.13
C ALA A 74 -56.62 -22.33 35.57
N GLY A 75 -55.69 -23.31 35.54
CA GLY A 75 -55.92 -24.59 34.87
C GLY A 75 -54.63 -25.34 34.49
N ASN A 76 -54.69 -26.23 33.48
CA ASN A 76 -53.58 -27.06 32.97
C ASN A 76 -52.48 -26.29 32.17
N TRP A 77 -52.37 -24.99 32.40
CA TRP A 77 -51.44 -24.09 31.70
C TRP A 77 -49.95 -24.52 31.76
N PRO A 78 -49.41 -25.04 32.87
CA PRO A 78 -47.99 -25.42 32.93
C PRO A 78 -47.57 -26.45 31.88
N ASP A 79 -48.43 -27.44 31.59
CA ASP A 79 -48.13 -28.50 30.63
C ASP A 79 -48.18 -27.97 29.19
N THR A 80 -49.20 -27.17 28.87
CA THR A 80 -49.33 -26.49 27.57
C THR A 80 -48.17 -25.51 27.36
N GLU A 81 -47.78 -24.73 28.38
CA GLU A 81 -46.66 -23.81 28.28
C GLU A 81 -45.33 -24.53 28.03
N LYS A 82 -45.10 -25.65 28.73
CA LYS A 82 -43.90 -26.48 28.52
C LYS A 82 -43.82 -26.97 27.08
N ARG A 83 -44.93 -27.48 26.55
CA ARG A 83 -45.00 -27.97 25.16
C ARG A 83 -44.74 -26.86 24.15
N LEU A 84 -45.34 -25.68 24.33
CA LEU A 84 -45.07 -24.52 23.47
C LEU A 84 -43.59 -24.11 23.51
N LYS A 85 -42.97 -24.09 24.69
CA LYS A 85 -41.53 -23.80 24.84
C LYS A 85 -40.65 -24.84 24.16
N GLU A 86 -41.03 -26.11 24.15
CA GLU A 86 -40.31 -27.17 23.45
C GLU A 86 -40.37 -26.96 21.93
N ILE A 87 -41.54 -26.57 21.40
CA ILE A 87 -41.70 -26.22 19.98
C ILE A 87 -40.90 -24.95 19.62
N GLU A 88 -40.93 -23.92 20.47
CA GLU A 88 -40.09 -22.72 20.33
C GLU A 88 -38.60 -23.10 20.17
N LYS A 89 -38.10 -23.99 21.03
CA LYS A 89 -36.72 -24.49 20.98
C LYS A 89 -36.44 -25.29 19.71
N LYS A 90 -37.35 -26.17 19.30
CA LYS A 90 -37.22 -26.92 18.04
C LYS A 90 -37.11 -25.97 16.86
N ILE A 91 -37.99 -24.97 16.75
CA ILE A 91 -37.98 -23.97 15.68
C ILE A 91 -36.63 -23.23 15.65
N GLN A 92 -36.13 -22.77 16.79
CA GLN A 92 -34.82 -22.12 16.87
C GLN A 92 -33.68 -23.04 16.44
N SER A 93 -33.71 -24.31 16.86
CA SER A 93 -32.71 -25.30 16.46
C SER A 93 -32.67 -25.52 14.94
N VAL A 94 -33.82 -25.51 14.26
CA VAL A 94 -33.86 -25.60 12.80
C VAL A 94 -33.39 -24.29 12.17
N SER A 95 -33.95 -23.15 12.59
CA SER A 95 -33.73 -21.83 12.00
C SER A 95 -32.27 -21.37 12.13
N ASP A 96 -31.75 -21.35 13.36
CA ASP A 96 -30.43 -20.80 13.65
C ASP A 96 -29.34 -21.87 13.75
N GLY A 97 -29.69 -23.10 14.16
CA GLY A 97 -28.74 -24.20 14.28
C GLY A 97 -28.46 -24.94 12.98
N THR A 98 -29.41 -24.98 12.04
CA THR A 98 -29.27 -25.77 10.80
C THR A 98 -29.33 -24.89 9.55
N LEU A 99 -30.40 -24.12 9.37
CA LEU A 99 -30.62 -23.34 8.15
C LEU A 99 -29.65 -22.16 8.04
N LYS A 100 -29.46 -21.37 9.11
CA LYS A 100 -28.58 -20.21 9.06
C LYS A 100 -27.13 -20.54 8.68
N PRO A 101 -26.46 -21.55 9.28
CA PRO A 101 -25.11 -21.92 8.89
C PRO A 101 -25.02 -22.40 7.43
N GLN A 102 -25.94 -23.30 7.01
CA GLN A 102 -25.94 -23.81 5.64
C GLN A 102 -26.21 -22.70 4.60
N ILE A 103 -27.13 -21.77 4.89
CA ILE A 103 -27.38 -20.59 4.03
C ILE A 103 -26.13 -19.71 3.95
N ASN A 104 -25.46 -19.47 5.08
CA ASN A 104 -24.26 -18.64 5.12
C ASN A 104 -23.12 -19.29 4.33
N GLU A 105 -22.92 -20.59 4.45
CA GLU A 105 -21.88 -21.33 3.72
C GLU A 105 -22.06 -21.18 2.21
N VAL A 106 -23.29 -21.37 1.71
CA VAL A 106 -23.59 -21.18 0.28
C VAL A 106 -23.37 -19.72 -0.15
N VAL A 107 -23.79 -18.74 0.66
CA VAL A 107 -23.60 -17.31 0.34
C VAL A 107 -22.12 -16.92 0.31
N GLU A 108 -21.31 -17.43 1.24
CA GLU A 108 -19.88 -17.18 1.25
C GLU A 108 -19.16 -17.89 0.09
N ALA A 109 -19.59 -19.10 -0.29
CA ALA A 109 -19.10 -19.77 -1.49
C ALA A 109 -19.41 -18.94 -2.76
N GLU A 110 -20.65 -18.45 -2.93
CA GLU A 110 -21.02 -17.58 -4.05
C GLU A 110 -20.17 -16.30 -4.10
N LYS A 111 -19.85 -15.69 -2.94
CA LYS A 111 -18.96 -14.53 -2.87
C LYS A 111 -17.54 -14.88 -3.28
N GLN A 112 -17.02 -16.04 -2.87
CA GLN A 112 -15.67 -16.45 -3.19
C GLN A 112 -15.52 -16.79 -4.69
N ASP A 113 -16.51 -17.43 -5.29
CA ASP A 113 -16.56 -17.67 -6.73
C ASP A 113 -16.58 -16.34 -7.48
N ARG A 114 -17.43 -15.40 -7.04
CA ARG A 114 -17.49 -14.05 -7.62
C ARG A 114 -16.18 -13.29 -7.45
N LYS A 115 -15.51 -13.41 -6.30
CA LYS A 115 -14.19 -12.81 -6.08
C LYS A 115 -13.18 -13.32 -7.09
N THR A 116 -13.16 -14.63 -7.31
CA THR A 116 -12.28 -15.27 -8.29
C THR A 116 -12.52 -14.74 -9.70
N LEU A 117 -13.79 -14.63 -10.12
CA LEU A 117 -14.15 -14.06 -11.42
C LEU A 117 -13.70 -12.60 -11.57
N ILE A 118 -13.94 -11.77 -10.55
CA ILE A 118 -13.53 -10.36 -10.58
C ILE A 118 -12.01 -10.25 -10.66
N LEU A 119 -11.25 -11.07 -9.92
CA LEU A 119 -9.78 -11.06 -9.98
C LEU A 119 -9.27 -11.43 -11.38
N ILE A 120 -9.85 -12.45 -12.02
CA ILE A 120 -9.52 -12.82 -13.40
C ILE A 120 -9.77 -11.65 -14.37
N GLU A 121 -10.88 -10.92 -14.20
CA GLU A 121 -11.16 -9.76 -15.05
C GLU A 121 -10.22 -8.57 -14.74
N ILE A 122 -9.85 -8.37 -13.47
CA ILE A 122 -8.83 -7.37 -13.10
C ILE A 122 -7.49 -7.71 -13.78
N GLU A 123 -7.08 -8.98 -13.83
CA GLU A 123 -5.84 -9.39 -14.53
C GLU A 123 -5.89 -9.10 -16.04
N LYS A 124 -7.05 -9.29 -16.69
CA LYS A 124 -7.22 -8.93 -18.11
C LYS A 124 -7.07 -7.44 -18.32
N ILE A 125 -7.75 -6.63 -17.50
CA ILE A 125 -7.64 -5.16 -17.55
C ILE A 125 -6.19 -4.73 -17.26
N ALA A 126 -5.52 -5.36 -16.28
CA ALA A 126 -4.12 -5.11 -15.95
C ALA A 126 -3.20 -5.26 -17.18
N THR A 127 -3.44 -6.29 -17.99
CA THR A 127 -2.74 -6.54 -19.25
C THR A 127 -3.00 -5.45 -20.29
N GLU A 128 -4.22 -4.92 -20.40
CA GLU A 128 -4.53 -3.78 -21.30
C GLU A 128 -3.75 -2.52 -20.91
N TYR A 129 -3.52 -2.32 -19.62
CA TYR A 129 -2.81 -1.17 -19.08
C TYR A 129 -1.29 -1.36 -18.97
N ASN A 130 -0.76 -2.56 -19.23
CA ASN A 130 0.62 -2.95 -18.93
C ASN A 130 1.05 -2.63 -17.49
N LEU A 131 0.13 -2.78 -16.53
CA LEU A 131 0.35 -2.52 -15.11
C LEU A 131 0.06 -3.77 -14.29
N PRO A 132 0.74 -4.00 -13.15
CA PRO A 132 0.44 -5.11 -12.26
C PRO A 132 -0.94 -5.00 -11.63
N ALA A 133 -1.68 -6.11 -11.55
CA ALA A 133 -3.01 -6.17 -10.93
C ALA A 133 -2.98 -5.82 -9.43
N GLU A 134 -1.86 -6.05 -8.76
CA GLU A 134 -1.64 -5.78 -7.34
C GLU A 134 -1.67 -4.28 -7.00
N LYS A 135 -1.61 -3.40 -8.01
CA LYS A 135 -1.76 -1.96 -7.82
C LYS A 135 -3.21 -1.54 -7.58
N ILE A 136 -4.17 -2.43 -7.80
CA ILE A 136 -5.59 -2.16 -7.64
C ILE A 136 -6.05 -2.54 -6.24
N GLN A 137 -6.72 -1.59 -5.58
CA GLN A 137 -7.42 -1.84 -4.33
C GLN A 137 -8.74 -2.55 -4.61
N PHE A 138 -8.87 -3.76 -4.10
CA PHE A 138 -10.11 -4.53 -4.16
C PHE A 138 -11.15 -3.98 -3.17
N ASP A 139 -12.42 -3.91 -3.60
CA ASP A 139 -13.53 -3.45 -2.76
C ASP A 139 -14.55 -4.59 -2.56
N ASP A 140 -14.77 -4.99 -1.32
CA ASP A 140 -15.70 -6.07 -0.96
C ASP A 140 -17.13 -5.80 -1.41
N LYS A 141 -17.51 -4.53 -1.65
CA LYS A 141 -18.84 -4.20 -2.19
C LYS A 141 -19.08 -4.82 -3.57
N TRP A 142 -18.02 -5.13 -4.31
CA TRP A 142 -18.12 -5.77 -5.62
C TRP A 142 -18.58 -7.23 -5.53
N LEU A 143 -18.48 -7.86 -4.35
CA LEU A 143 -18.97 -9.21 -4.08
C LEU A 143 -20.48 -9.26 -3.84
N ASN A 144 -21.11 -8.10 -3.62
CA ASN A 144 -22.55 -8.04 -3.38
C ASN A 144 -23.33 -8.46 -4.62
N LYS A 145 -24.38 -9.28 -4.44
CA LYS A 145 -25.24 -9.75 -5.54
C LYS A 145 -25.80 -8.63 -6.41
N THR A 146 -26.07 -7.46 -5.83
CA THR A 146 -26.60 -6.27 -6.51
C THR A 146 -25.55 -5.44 -7.24
N ALA A 147 -24.26 -5.64 -6.98
CA ALA A 147 -23.21 -4.91 -7.67
C ALA A 147 -23.18 -5.30 -9.15
N LYS A 148 -23.11 -4.31 -10.03
CA LYS A 148 -23.08 -4.51 -11.49
C LYS A 148 -21.63 -4.55 -11.97
N TRP A 149 -21.34 -5.48 -12.88
CA TRP A 149 -20.01 -5.58 -13.47
C TRP A 149 -19.52 -4.26 -14.08
N ALA A 150 -20.36 -3.54 -14.82
CA ALA A 150 -19.97 -2.27 -15.45
C ALA A 150 -19.48 -1.20 -14.45
N GLU A 151 -20.08 -1.12 -13.27
CA GLU A 151 -19.67 -0.19 -12.22
C GLU A 151 -18.35 -0.62 -11.56
N THR A 152 -18.17 -1.94 -11.34
CA THR A 152 -16.92 -2.52 -10.85
C THR A 152 -15.78 -2.30 -11.86
N GLU A 153 -16.01 -2.60 -13.13
CA GLU A 153 -15.04 -2.42 -14.21
C GLU A 153 -14.60 -0.96 -14.33
N GLN A 154 -15.55 -0.02 -14.33
CA GLN A 154 -15.24 1.40 -14.38
C GLN A 154 -14.37 1.84 -13.18
N ALA A 155 -14.66 1.35 -11.98
CA ALA A 155 -13.88 1.65 -10.79
C ALA A 155 -12.44 1.08 -10.90
N VAL A 156 -12.28 -0.14 -11.40
CA VAL A 156 -10.96 -0.78 -11.63
C VAL A 156 -10.16 0.00 -12.68
N ARG A 157 -10.75 0.29 -13.84
CA ARG A 157 -10.10 1.07 -14.90
C ARG A 157 -9.70 2.46 -14.42
N SER A 158 -10.55 3.13 -13.65
CA SER A 158 -10.22 4.43 -13.06
C SER A 158 -9.01 4.37 -12.12
N GLN A 159 -8.83 3.28 -11.36
CA GLN A 159 -7.64 3.08 -10.55
C GLN A 159 -6.38 2.89 -11.42
N PHE A 160 -6.45 2.09 -12.48
CA PHE A 160 -5.33 1.94 -13.42
C PHE A 160 -4.95 3.25 -14.10
N GLU A 161 -5.92 4.06 -14.54
CA GLU A 161 -5.66 5.38 -15.13
C GLU A 161 -4.91 6.30 -14.14
N LYS A 162 -5.29 6.28 -12.86
CA LYS A 162 -4.56 7.06 -11.83
C LYS A 162 -3.12 6.61 -11.70
N VAL A 163 -2.88 5.30 -11.56
CA VAL A 163 -1.52 4.75 -11.44
C VAL A 163 -0.69 5.07 -12.68
N LYS A 164 -1.26 4.94 -13.88
CA LYS A 164 -0.59 5.30 -15.13
C LYS A 164 -0.21 6.78 -15.16
N ASN A 165 -1.13 7.66 -14.79
CA ASN A 165 -0.87 9.09 -14.73
C ASN A 165 0.20 9.44 -13.70
N GLU A 166 0.20 8.79 -12.54
CA GLU A 166 1.24 8.97 -11.51
C GLU A 166 2.63 8.57 -12.02
N VAL A 167 2.75 7.44 -12.71
CA VAL A 167 4.00 7.00 -13.34
C VAL A 167 4.47 8.02 -14.38
N GLN A 168 3.58 8.47 -15.27
CA GLN A 168 3.92 9.46 -16.30
C GLN A 168 4.36 10.80 -15.70
N VAL A 169 3.65 11.30 -14.69
CA VAL A 169 4.02 12.52 -13.97
C VAL A 169 5.40 12.35 -13.33
N ARG A 170 5.67 11.19 -12.74
CA ARG A 170 6.96 10.92 -12.11
C ARG A 170 8.11 10.85 -13.12
N GLU A 171 7.90 10.25 -14.28
CA GLU A 171 8.87 10.23 -15.38
C GLU A 171 9.18 11.65 -15.87
N LEU A 172 8.15 12.48 -16.09
CA LEU A 172 8.31 13.87 -16.49
C LEU A 172 9.08 14.69 -15.44
N GLN A 173 8.76 14.52 -14.15
CA GLN A 173 9.49 15.19 -13.07
C GLN A 173 10.95 14.74 -12.99
N THR A 174 11.21 13.44 -13.16
CA THR A 174 12.57 12.89 -13.16
C THR A 174 13.39 13.48 -14.31
N SER A 175 12.84 13.47 -15.53
CA SER A 175 13.48 14.08 -16.70
C SER A 175 13.73 15.59 -16.50
N ALA A 176 12.80 16.31 -15.87
CA ALA A 176 12.98 17.72 -15.56
C ALA A 176 14.09 17.99 -14.53
N VAL A 177 14.31 17.08 -13.58
CA VAL A 177 15.44 17.15 -12.64
C VAL A 177 16.76 16.90 -13.37
N GLU A 178 16.84 15.87 -14.21
CA GLU A 178 18.03 15.54 -14.99
C GLU A 178 18.43 16.66 -15.96
N ALA A 179 17.46 17.22 -16.69
CA ALA A 179 17.69 18.36 -17.58
C ALA A 179 18.21 19.58 -16.80
N TYR A 180 17.63 19.87 -15.65
CA TYR A 180 18.07 21.00 -14.81
C TYR A 180 19.45 20.74 -14.17
N ALA A 181 19.78 19.50 -13.84
CA ALA A 181 21.12 19.13 -13.39
C ALA A 181 22.18 19.40 -14.48
N ALA A 182 21.85 19.07 -15.73
CA ALA A 182 22.72 19.34 -16.89
C ALA A 182 22.92 20.86 -17.10
N GLU A 183 21.85 21.67 -17.00
CA GLU A 183 21.95 23.14 -17.04
C GLU A 183 22.87 23.71 -15.95
N LEU A 184 22.84 23.11 -14.76
CA LEU A 184 23.69 23.49 -13.64
C LEU A 184 25.12 22.92 -13.71
N GLN A 185 25.41 22.09 -14.72
CA GLN A 185 26.67 21.35 -14.87
C GLN A 185 27.02 20.52 -13.63
N MET A 186 25.99 19.88 -13.04
CA MET A 186 26.17 18.99 -11.90
C MET A 186 26.76 17.65 -12.34
N ASP A 187 27.55 17.03 -11.46
CA ASP A 187 28.03 15.67 -11.66
C ASP A 187 26.83 14.69 -11.74
N PRO A 188 26.71 13.89 -12.81
CA PRO A 188 25.67 12.86 -12.93
C PRO A 188 25.54 11.94 -11.73
N ALA A 189 26.64 11.63 -11.03
CA ALA A 189 26.61 10.78 -9.83
C ALA A 189 25.80 11.39 -8.67
N GLY A 190 25.69 12.73 -8.61
CA GLY A 190 24.94 13.45 -7.59
C GLY A 190 23.44 13.60 -7.88
N VAL A 191 23.00 13.32 -9.11
CA VAL A 191 21.62 13.62 -9.58
C VAL A 191 20.59 12.66 -8.98
N ALA A 192 20.95 11.38 -8.82
CA ALA A 192 20.06 10.35 -8.30
C ALA A 192 19.48 10.70 -6.91
N GLY A 193 20.26 11.39 -6.07
CA GLY A 193 19.80 11.85 -4.76
C GLY A 193 18.69 12.89 -4.84
N TYR A 194 18.68 13.74 -5.88
CA TYR A 194 17.61 14.72 -6.10
C TYR A 194 16.38 14.11 -6.75
N VAL A 195 16.56 13.12 -7.63
CA VAL A 195 15.44 12.33 -8.17
C VAL A 195 14.70 11.62 -7.02
N GLY A 196 15.43 11.08 -6.03
CA GLY A 196 14.82 10.49 -4.83
C GLY A 196 14.08 11.50 -3.94
N GLN A 197 14.40 12.79 -4.00
CA GLN A 197 13.68 13.82 -3.22
C GLN A 197 12.26 14.06 -3.74
N LEU A 198 11.96 13.73 -5.00
CA LEU A 198 10.62 13.85 -5.56
C LEU A 198 9.58 12.95 -4.86
N ASP A 199 10.01 12.02 -4.01
CA ASP A 199 9.11 11.20 -3.17
C ASP A 199 8.43 12.01 -2.07
N TYR A 200 9.01 13.15 -1.68
CA TYR A 200 8.54 13.95 -0.54
C TYR A 200 8.68 15.47 -0.72
N LYS A 201 9.14 15.93 -1.90
CA LYS A 201 9.25 17.34 -2.26
C LYS A 201 8.71 17.58 -3.66
N ASP A 202 8.23 18.79 -3.88
CA ASP A 202 7.82 19.22 -5.21
C ASP A 202 9.05 19.52 -6.10
N LEU A 203 8.85 19.43 -7.42
CA LEU A 203 9.90 19.66 -8.42
C LEU A 203 10.63 21.00 -8.21
N ASP A 204 9.91 22.06 -7.87
CA ASP A 204 10.49 23.39 -7.66
C ASP A 204 11.37 23.45 -6.41
N GLU A 205 11.01 22.76 -5.34
CA GLU A 205 11.81 22.67 -4.12
C GLU A 205 13.10 21.87 -4.35
N VAL A 206 13.02 20.80 -5.15
CA VAL A 206 14.18 20.01 -5.58
C VAL A 206 15.11 20.89 -6.41
N LYS A 207 14.60 21.60 -7.42
CA LYS A 207 15.39 22.53 -8.24
C LYS A 207 16.02 23.66 -7.40
N ALA A 208 15.32 24.19 -6.42
CA ALA A 208 15.87 25.19 -5.50
C ALA A 208 17.02 24.62 -4.65
N SER A 209 16.88 23.38 -4.18
CA SER A 209 17.92 22.67 -3.43
C SER A 209 19.17 22.46 -4.28
N MET A 210 19.01 21.94 -5.50
CA MET A 210 20.12 21.76 -6.46
C MET A 210 20.89 23.05 -6.70
N LYS A 211 20.18 24.15 -6.99
CA LYS A 211 20.79 25.46 -7.25
C LYS A 211 21.58 25.97 -6.04
N LYS A 212 21.05 25.77 -4.83
CA LYS A 212 21.71 26.17 -3.58
C LYS A 212 23.00 25.38 -3.39
N ASP A 213 22.97 24.07 -3.60
CA ASP A 213 24.12 23.19 -3.39
C ASP A 213 25.24 23.46 -4.40
N VAL A 214 24.91 23.67 -5.69
CA VAL A 214 25.87 24.06 -6.72
C VAL A 214 26.52 25.40 -6.38
N ARG A 215 25.74 26.39 -5.92
CA ARG A 215 26.28 27.69 -5.49
C ARG A 215 27.25 27.53 -4.31
N LEU A 216 26.90 26.70 -3.33
CA LEU A 216 27.74 26.46 -2.15
C LEU A 216 29.03 25.71 -2.52
N ALA A 217 28.95 24.70 -3.39
CA ALA A 217 30.11 23.97 -3.88
C ALA A 217 31.07 24.90 -4.65
N LYS A 218 30.55 25.73 -5.55
CA LYS A 218 31.35 26.74 -6.28
C LYS A 218 32.01 27.73 -5.32
N ALA A 219 31.31 28.20 -4.29
CA ALA A 219 31.86 29.11 -3.29
C ALA A 219 32.97 28.46 -2.44
N ARG A 220 32.78 27.20 -2.00
CA ARG A 220 33.80 26.42 -1.26
C ARG A 220 35.05 26.22 -2.10
N PHE A 221 34.90 25.78 -3.34
CA PHE A 221 36.03 25.59 -4.25
C PHE A 221 36.77 26.89 -4.55
N ALA A 222 36.05 28.01 -4.73
CA ALA A 222 36.67 29.32 -4.89
C ALA A 222 37.45 29.74 -3.63
N ALA A 223 36.90 29.52 -2.44
CA ALA A 223 37.56 29.84 -1.18
C ALA A 223 38.81 28.97 -0.92
N GLU A 224 38.75 27.68 -1.21
CA GLU A 224 39.90 26.76 -1.11
C GLU A 224 41.01 27.17 -2.08
N ARG A 225 40.66 27.50 -3.34
CA ARG A 225 41.63 28.01 -4.31
C ARG A 225 42.26 29.33 -3.85
N ALA A 226 41.48 30.25 -3.31
CA ALA A 226 42.00 31.53 -2.81
C ALA A 226 42.95 31.34 -1.63
N ARG A 227 42.64 30.41 -0.71
CA ARG A 227 43.53 30.04 0.41
C ARG A 227 44.83 29.42 -0.09
N ALA A 228 44.74 28.41 -0.95
CA ALA A 228 45.93 27.76 -1.50
C ALA A 228 46.83 28.73 -2.28
N GLN A 229 46.24 29.68 -3.03
CA GLN A 229 47.02 30.71 -3.73
C GLN A 229 47.66 31.69 -2.74
N ALA A 230 46.93 32.16 -1.72
CA ALA A 230 47.49 33.07 -0.72
C ALA A 230 48.64 32.42 0.07
N ASP A 231 48.51 31.14 0.42
CA ASP A 231 49.55 30.37 1.10
C ASP A 231 50.79 30.21 0.21
N PHE A 232 50.59 29.92 -1.09
CA PHE A 232 51.68 29.85 -2.06
C PHE A 232 52.38 31.20 -2.22
N ASP A 233 51.64 32.30 -2.44
CA ASP A 233 52.19 33.64 -2.61
C ASP A 233 52.96 34.11 -1.36
N ALA A 234 52.47 33.76 -0.16
CA ALA A 234 53.16 34.05 1.09
C ALA A 234 54.48 33.28 1.23
N LYS A 235 54.51 32.00 0.84
CA LYS A 235 55.74 31.19 0.81
C LYS A 235 56.72 31.69 -0.24
N ALA A 236 56.25 32.06 -1.44
CA ALA A 236 57.07 32.63 -2.51
C ALA A 236 57.74 33.94 -2.08
N LYS A 237 56.99 34.88 -1.47
CA LYS A 237 57.56 36.13 -0.95
C LYS A 237 58.62 35.90 0.13
N ARG A 238 58.40 34.95 1.05
CA ARG A 238 59.42 34.58 2.05
C ARG A 238 60.67 34.00 1.40
N ALA A 239 60.51 33.12 0.41
CA ALA A 239 61.65 32.55 -0.32
C ALA A 239 62.44 33.59 -1.13
N GLU A 240 61.77 34.59 -1.72
CA GLU A 240 62.43 35.72 -2.41
C GLU A 240 63.23 36.61 -1.47
N GLN A 241 62.78 36.78 -0.22
CA GLN A 241 63.47 37.56 0.81
C GLN A 241 64.56 36.75 1.55
N ALA A 242 64.62 35.43 1.32
CA ALA A 242 65.59 34.54 1.94
C ALA A 242 66.94 34.63 1.24
N THR A 243 68.02 34.44 2.01
CA THR A 243 69.38 34.41 1.44
C THR A 243 69.89 32.98 1.42
N LYS A 244 70.53 32.60 0.32
CA LYS A 244 71.09 31.26 0.16
C LYS A 244 72.39 31.15 0.94
N ILE A 245 72.36 30.41 2.05
CA ILE A 245 73.56 30.07 2.84
C ILE A 245 73.81 28.57 2.65
N GLY A 246 74.80 28.22 1.84
CA GLY A 246 75.07 26.84 1.44
C GLY A 246 73.96 26.24 0.56
N ASN A 247 73.40 25.08 0.96
CA ASN A 247 72.33 24.38 0.24
C ASN A 247 70.91 24.70 0.74
N LYS A 248 70.72 25.72 1.60
CA LYS A 248 69.41 26.05 2.20
C LYS A 248 69.09 27.53 2.07
N LEU A 249 67.80 27.86 1.94
CA LEU A 249 67.27 29.22 2.02
C LEU A 249 67.02 29.55 3.50
N VAL A 250 67.55 30.68 3.96
CA VAL A 250 67.44 31.11 5.36
C VAL A 250 66.90 32.54 5.41
N ASP A 251 65.91 32.76 6.27
CA ASP A 251 65.34 34.08 6.57
C ASP A 251 66.37 34.94 7.34
N GLN A 252 66.66 36.15 6.87
CA GLN A 252 67.69 37.01 7.48
C GLN A 252 67.27 37.63 8.82
N GLU A 253 65.97 37.78 9.10
CA GLU A 253 65.49 38.40 10.33
C GLU A 253 65.24 37.39 11.45
N THR A 254 64.84 36.15 11.12
CA THR A 254 64.48 35.14 12.13
C THR A 254 65.48 33.98 12.23
N GLY A 255 66.34 33.79 11.22
CA GLY A 255 67.29 32.67 11.16
C GLY A 255 66.65 31.30 10.89
N GLU A 256 65.36 31.26 10.53
CA GLU A 256 64.64 30.03 10.21
C GLU A 256 64.94 29.53 8.77
N ILE A 257 64.98 28.21 8.60
CA ILE A 257 65.13 27.57 7.27
C ILE A 257 63.79 27.66 6.54
N ILE A 258 63.78 28.30 5.37
CA ILE A 258 62.59 28.41 4.53
C ILE A 258 62.58 27.25 3.54
N GLU A 259 61.52 26.43 3.59
CA GLU A 259 61.24 25.42 2.57
C GLU A 259 60.86 26.12 1.25
N GLU A 260 61.49 25.71 0.14
CA GLU A 260 61.11 26.20 -1.19
C GLU A 260 59.62 25.88 -1.44
N PRO A 261 58.83 26.84 -1.94
CA PRO A 261 57.44 26.57 -2.26
C PRO A 261 57.38 25.50 -3.34
N GLU A 262 56.90 24.30 -2.99
CA GLU A 262 56.56 23.29 -3.99
C GLU A 262 55.58 23.90 -4.99
N ALA A 263 55.86 23.75 -6.29
CA ALA A 263 54.98 24.24 -7.33
C ALA A 263 53.56 23.70 -7.10
N LEU A 264 52.55 24.57 -7.24
CA LEU A 264 51.14 24.16 -7.19
C LEU A 264 50.86 23.13 -8.29
N LYS A 265 51.03 21.85 -7.98
CA LYS A 265 50.67 20.75 -8.87
C LYS A 265 49.16 20.69 -8.96
N ARG A 266 48.63 20.92 -10.16
CA ARG A 266 47.20 20.83 -10.45
C ARG A 266 46.94 19.57 -11.25
N THR A 267 46.24 18.63 -10.64
CA THR A 267 45.72 17.46 -11.34
C THR A 267 44.41 17.84 -12.01
N TYR A 268 44.37 17.76 -13.35
CA TYR A 268 43.13 17.93 -14.11
C TYR A 268 42.62 16.57 -14.52
N ILE A 269 41.37 16.26 -14.20
CA ILE A 269 40.66 15.10 -14.74
C ILE A 269 39.78 15.62 -15.88
N ILE A 270 40.14 15.28 -17.12
CA ILE A 270 39.41 15.67 -18.31
C ILE A 270 38.59 14.47 -18.77
N GLN A 271 37.27 14.59 -18.76
CA GLN A 271 36.36 13.59 -19.31
C GLN A 271 36.00 14.02 -20.73
N LEU A 272 36.33 13.18 -21.71
CA LEU A 272 36.02 13.40 -23.12
C LEU A 272 35.04 12.31 -23.56
N SER A 273 33.93 12.71 -24.18
CA SER A 273 32.91 11.80 -24.72
C SER A 273 32.81 12.01 -26.23
N ASP A 274 32.44 10.95 -26.96
CA ASP A 274 32.17 10.98 -28.41
C ASP A 274 33.34 11.44 -29.31
N ILE A 275 34.58 11.15 -28.90
CA ILE A 275 35.77 11.38 -29.71
C ILE A 275 36.37 10.07 -30.22
N THR A 276 36.98 10.12 -31.41
CA THR A 276 37.71 8.98 -31.98
C THR A 276 39.10 8.85 -31.37
N ASP A 277 39.72 7.67 -31.49
CA ASP A 277 41.09 7.41 -31.03
C ASP A 277 42.10 8.42 -31.60
N GLN A 278 41.89 8.84 -32.86
CA GLN A 278 42.75 9.83 -33.52
C GLN A 278 42.58 11.24 -32.94
N GLN A 279 41.35 11.61 -32.55
CA GLN A 279 41.07 12.88 -31.87
C GLN A 279 41.60 12.87 -30.43
N PHE A 280 41.52 11.73 -29.75
CA PHE A 280 42.11 11.57 -28.42
C PHE A 280 43.62 11.74 -28.45
N ALA A 281 44.32 11.05 -29.36
CA ALA A 281 45.77 11.16 -29.52
C ALA A 281 46.22 12.61 -29.82
N TYR A 282 45.42 13.35 -30.60
CA TYR A 282 45.67 14.76 -30.85
C TYR A 282 45.52 15.62 -29.58
N VAL A 283 44.48 15.39 -28.77
CA VAL A 283 44.26 16.12 -27.51
C VAL A 283 45.37 15.81 -26.50
N GLU A 284 45.76 14.54 -26.38
CA GLU A 284 46.87 14.12 -25.52
C GLU A 284 48.18 14.81 -25.94
N GLN A 285 48.50 14.78 -27.23
CA GLN A 285 49.70 15.42 -27.78
C GLN A 285 49.64 16.95 -27.62
N PHE A 286 48.48 17.57 -27.80
CA PHE A 286 48.28 19.00 -27.60
C PHE A 286 48.52 19.40 -26.13
N ILE A 287 47.97 18.63 -25.17
CA ILE A 287 48.16 18.87 -23.74
C ILE A 287 49.65 18.73 -23.39
N HIS A 288 50.32 17.67 -23.84
CA HIS A 288 51.74 17.45 -23.59
C HIS A 288 52.63 18.55 -24.17
N ASN A 289 52.29 19.08 -25.35
CA ASN A 289 53.08 20.14 -26.01
C ASN A 289 52.82 21.54 -25.44
N LYS A 290 51.63 21.81 -24.88
CA LYS A 290 51.26 23.13 -24.34
C LYS A 290 51.69 23.35 -22.89
N PHE A 291 51.79 22.28 -22.10
CA PHE A 291 52.12 22.35 -20.68
C PHE A 291 53.47 21.65 -20.43
N ASP A 292 54.55 22.44 -20.37
CA ASP A 292 55.93 21.92 -20.30
C ASP A 292 56.19 21.13 -18.98
N LYS A 293 56.80 19.94 -19.12
CA LYS A 293 57.44 19.02 -18.14
C LYS A 293 56.88 18.79 -16.72
N GLY A 294 55.71 19.33 -16.37
CA GLY A 294 55.11 19.19 -15.02
C GLY A 294 53.86 18.31 -14.95
N PHE A 295 53.45 17.69 -16.06
CA PHE A 295 52.22 16.89 -16.13
C PHE A 295 52.57 15.40 -16.11
N GLU A 296 52.36 14.74 -14.97
CA GLU A 296 52.29 13.27 -14.92
C GLU A 296 50.84 12.86 -15.18
N VAL A 297 50.57 12.32 -16.37
CA VAL A 297 49.26 11.72 -16.70
C VAL A 297 49.13 10.41 -15.93
N SER A 298 48.57 10.45 -14.72
CA SER A 298 48.24 9.24 -13.96
C SER A 298 46.76 8.89 -14.12
N GLY A 299 46.47 7.93 -15.01
CA GLY A 299 45.18 7.23 -15.06
C GLY A 299 44.07 7.94 -15.84
N VAL A 300 44.10 7.82 -17.16
CA VAL A 300 42.90 8.07 -18.00
C VAL A 300 42.10 6.77 -18.06
N THR A 301 40.91 6.75 -17.46
CA THR A 301 39.98 5.62 -17.63
C THR A 301 38.99 5.95 -18.73
N TYR A 302 39.04 5.19 -19.82
CA TYR A 302 38.13 5.35 -20.97
C TYR A 302 37.06 4.25 -20.95
N LYS A 303 35.81 4.63 -21.23
CA LYS A 303 34.78 3.69 -21.70
C LYS A 303 34.56 3.96 -23.19
N SER A 304 35.16 3.17 -24.08
CA SER A 304 34.65 3.08 -25.45
C SER A 304 33.32 2.35 -25.41
N ALA A 305 32.26 3.06 -25.74
CA ALA A 305 31.11 2.44 -26.39
C ALA A 305 31.32 2.56 -27.90
N VAL A 306 32.23 1.76 -28.46
CA VAL A 306 32.15 1.40 -29.88
C VAL A 306 31.65 -0.03 -29.93
N GLN A 307 30.33 -0.20 -29.92
CA GLN A 307 29.72 -1.44 -30.38
C GLN A 307 29.93 -1.50 -31.90
N ARG A 308 30.69 -2.50 -32.34
CA ARG A 308 30.53 -3.09 -33.67
C ARG A 308 29.60 -4.27 -33.57
#